data_AF-A0A1Z5KZ68-F1
#
_entry.id   AF-A0A1Z5KZ68-F1
#
_cell.length_a   1.000
_cell.length_b   1.000
_cell.length_c   1.000
_cell.angle_alpha   90.00
_cell.angle_beta   90.00
_cell.angle_gamma   90.00
#
_symmetry.space_group_name_H-M   'P 1'
#
loop_
_entity.id
_entity.type
_entity.pdbx_description
1 polymer ?
#
loop_
_entity_poly.entity_id
_entity_poly.type
_entity_poly.pdbx_seq_one_letter_code
_entity_poly.pdbx_strand_id
1 'polypeptide(L)'
;MLAYFSRPRYHFSASSSCYYDRLPYRNHLVLREPARHATRFISVAPVNNAAKAKWLYAFTIVPLVALSNAELVKQPSDVTECPFSFTQDDLKSEEEVKSSQFFYDLTPVPEKKRRHDSEGRKQNKKKPPVPQGPCWFCLASPEVEKHLVISVGDSFYMAL
;
A
#
# COMPACT_ATOMS: atom_id res chain seq x y z
N MET A 1 0.55 -10.25 1.56
CA MET A 1 1.20 -10.46 0.24
C MET A 1 1.98 -9.27 -0.30
N LEU A 2 1.57 -8.02 -0.07
CA LEU A 2 2.25 -6.86 -0.67
C LEU A 2 3.78 -6.86 -0.48
N ALA A 3 4.26 -7.10 0.75
CA ALA A 3 5.69 -7.13 1.06
C ALA A 3 6.47 -8.24 0.31
N TYR A 4 5.81 -9.33 -0.08
CA TYR A 4 6.42 -10.39 -0.88
C TYR A 4 6.71 -9.91 -2.31
N PHE A 5 5.79 -9.14 -2.90
CA PHE A 5 5.90 -8.64 -4.27
C PHE A 5 6.74 -7.38 -4.37
N SER A 6 6.52 -6.39 -3.50
CA SER A 6 7.27 -5.14 -3.53
C SER A 6 8.71 -5.30 -3.05
N ARG A 7 9.00 -6.36 -2.28
CA ARG A 7 10.34 -6.71 -1.76
C ARG A 7 11.03 -5.47 -1.17
N PRO A 8 10.41 -4.78 -0.20
CA PRO A 8 10.95 -3.51 0.30
C PRO A 8 12.26 -3.78 1.05
N ARG A 9 13.20 -2.84 1.04
CA ARG A 9 14.44 -3.00 1.82
C ARG A 9 14.20 -2.83 3.32
N TYR A 10 13.24 -1.98 3.69
CA TYR A 10 12.79 -1.76 5.05
C TYR A 10 11.27 -1.86 5.08
N HIS A 11 10.75 -2.67 5.99
CA HIS A 11 9.32 -2.88 6.18
C HIS A 11 8.98 -2.56 7.63
N PHE A 12 8.21 -1.49 7.82
CA PHE A 12 7.75 -1.07 9.13
C PHE A 12 6.28 -1.40 9.32
N SER A 13 5.94 -1.86 10.52
CA SER A 13 4.56 -2.03 10.94
C SER A 13 4.34 -1.41 12.32
N ALA A 14 3.10 -0.96 12.56
CA ALA A 14 2.64 -0.47 13.86
C ALA A 14 1.32 -1.14 14.29
N SER A 15 0.85 -2.13 13.53
CA SER A 15 -0.45 -2.77 13.77
C SER A 15 -0.42 -3.83 14.87
N SER A 16 0.76 -4.34 15.23
CA SER A 16 0.90 -5.30 16.32
C SER A 16 1.00 -4.59 17.66
N SER A 17 0.33 -5.11 18.68
CA SER A 17 0.42 -4.62 20.06
C SER A 17 1.78 -4.87 20.73
N CYS A 18 2.78 -5.32 19.98
CA CYS A 18 4.12 -5.64 20.45
C CYS A 18 5.22 -5.06 19.54
N TYR A 19 6.37 -4.83 20.16
CA TYR A 19 7.62 -4.57 19.44
C TYR A 19 8.17 -5.90 18.94
N TYR A 20 8.59 -5.93 17.68
CA TYR A 20 9.25 -7.09 17.11
C TYR A 20 10.31 -6.66 16.09
N ASP A 21 11.53 -7.12 16.29
CA ASP A 21 12.67 -6.87 15.41
C ASP A 21 13.15 -8.21 14.88
N ARG A 22 12.93 -8.45 13.58
CA ARG A 22 13.24 -9.72 12.95
C ARG A 22 14.63 -9.65 12.33
N LEU A 23 15.35 -10.78 12.36
CA LEU A 23 16.51 -10.95 11.50
C LEU A 23 16.15 -10.64 10.04
N PRO A 24 17.08 -10.04 9.26
CA PRO A 24 16.83 -9.73 7.86
C PRO A 24 16.41 -10.99 7.09
N TYR A 25 15.56 -10.85 6.06
CA TYR A 25 15.27 -11.95 5.13
C TYR A 25 15.68 -11.66 3.69
N ARG A 26 16.06 -12.72 2.98
CA ARG A 26 16.37 -12.68 1.55
C ARG A 26 15.10 -12.55 0.72
N ASN A 27 15.18 -11.80 -0.38
CA ASN A 27 14.10 -11.62 -1.36
C ASN A 27 14.35 -12.42 -2.66
N HIS A 28 15.21 -13.43 -2.62
CA HIS A 28 15.55 -14.28 -3.75
C HIS A 28 15.82 -15.71 -3.27
N LEU A 29 15.65 -16.68 -4.16
CA LEU A 29 16.01 -18.07 -3.90
C LEU A 29 17.50 -18.32 -4.18
N VAL A 30 18.23 -18.78 -3.16
CA VAL A 30 19.66 -19.08 -3.23
C VAL A 30 19.94 -20.10 -4.34
N LEU A 31 20.96 -19.84 -5.18
CA LEU A 31 21.36 -20.62 -6.37
C LEU A 31 20.34 -20.70 -7.53
N ARG A 32 19.09 -20.25 -7.34
CA ARG A 32 18.05 -20.31 -8.38
C ARG A 32 17.76 -18.95 -9.00
N GLU A 33 17.89 -17.89 -8.21
CA GLU A 33 17.62 -16.51 -8.61
C GLU A 33 18.85 -15.62 -8.38
N PRO A 34 19.00 -14.51 -9.13
CA PRO A 34 20.07 -13.56 -8.88
C PRO A 34 19.91 -12.94 -7.49
N ALA A 35 21.04 -12.67 -6.84
CA ALA A 35 21.04 -12.05 -5.52
C ALA A 35 20.32 -10.70 -5.56
N ARG A 36 19.49 -10.45 -4.54
CA ARG A 36 18.73 -9.21 -4.35
C ARG A 36 18.92 -8.70 -2.94
N HIS A 37 18.62 -7.42 -2.71
CA HIS A 37 18.66 -6.85 -1.38
C HIS A 37 17.79 -7.62 -0.38
N ALA A 38 18.26 -7.68 0.86
CA ALA A 38 17.50 -8.23 1.98
C ALA A 38 16.50 -7.21 2.53
N THR A 39 15.42 -7.70 3.11
CA THR A 39 14.43 -6.89 3.83
C THR A 39 14.71 -6.92 5.33
N ARG A 40 14.70 -5.76 5.98
CA ARG A 40 14.63 -5.65 7.45
C ARG A 40 13.20 -5.33 7.86
N PHE A 41 12.63 -6.14 8.75
CA PHE A 41 11.28 -5.96 9.26
C PHE A 41 11.32 -5.54 10.72
N ILE A 42 10.67 -4.42 11.03
CA ILE A 42 10.59 -3.89 12.39
C ILE A 42 9.15 -3.47 12.66
N SER A 43 8.58 -4.01 13.73
CA SER A 43 7.29 -3.60 14.25
C SER A 43 7.48 -2.82 15.54
N VAL A 44 6.83 -1.66 15.65
CA VAL A 44 6.86 -0.83 16.85
C VAL A 44 5.62 -1.06 17.70
N ALA A 45 5.79 -1.00 19.02
CA ALA A 45 4.68 -1.10 19.96
C ALA A 45 3.87 0.21 20.03
N PRO A 46 2.64 0.18 20.55
CA PRO A 46 1.87 1.39 20.83
C PRO A 46 2.57 2.31 21.85
N VAL A 47 2.35 3.61 21.71
CA VAL A 47 2.79 4.61 22.69
C VAL A 47 2.12 4.34 24.04
N ASN A 48 2.87 4.50 25.13
CA ASN A 48 2.38 4.29 26.50
C ASN A 48 1.86 2.86 26.77
N ASN A 49 2.46 1.86 26.13
CA ASN A 49 2.12 0.46 26.40
C ASN A 49 2.59 0.02 27.80
N ALA A 50 1.80 -0.81 28.47
CA ALA A 50 2.09 -1.27 29.85
C ALA A 50 3.39 -2.09 29.95
N ALA A 51 3.76 -2.79 28.88
CA ALA A 51 4.97 -3.62 28.82
C ALA A 51 6.27 -2.80 28.64
N LYS A 52 6.18 -1.47 28.49
CA LYS A 52 7.30 -0.56 28.15
C LYS A 52 8.13 -1.05 26.95
N ALA A 53 7.48 -1.75 26.01
CA ALA A 53 8.07 -2.18 24.76
C ALA A 53 8.45 -0.97 23.90
N LYS A 54 9.47 -1.13 23.05
CA LYS A 54 9.97 -0.07 22.17
C LYS A 54 8.87 0.39 21.21
N TRP A 55 8.47 1.64 21.36
CA TRP A 55 7.44 2.30 20.55
C TRP A 55 8.03 3.34 19.59
N LEU A 56 9.35 3.57 19.65
CA LEU A 56 10.09 4.50 18.79
C LEU A 56 11.35 3.81 18.26
N TYR A 57 11.69 4.06 17.01
CA TYR A 57 12.94 3.59 16.39
C TYR A 57 13.49 4.67 15.46
N ALA A 58 14.79 4.98 15.56
CA ALA A 58 15.48 5.94 14.71
C ALA A 58 16.36 5.23 13.67
N PHE A 59 16.37 5.71 12.42
CA PHE A 59 17.16 5.14 11.32
C PHE A 59 17.86 6.20 10.49
N THR A 60 18.97 5.80 9.89
CA THR A 60 19.57 6.47 8.74
C THR A 60 19.35 5.56 7.52
N ILE A 61 18.50 5.99 6.60
CA ILE A 61 18.15 5.22 5.40
C ILE A 61 18.80 5.89 4.19
N VAL A 62 19.59 5.11 3.45
CA VAL A 62 20.11 5.51 2.14
C VAL A 62 19.10 5.05 1.07
N PRO A 63 18.61 5.95 0.21
CA PRO A 63 17.70 5.60 -0.88
C PRO A 63 18.29 4.49 -1.78
N LEU A 64 17.45 3.58 -2.28
CA LEU A 64 17.94 2.48 -3.13
C LEU A 64 18.66 2.98 -4.38
N VAL A 65 18.15 4.05 -5.00
CA VAL A 65 18.72 4.64 -6.23
C VAL A 65 20.11 5.24 -6.02
N ALA A 66 20.49 5.54 -4.77
CA ALA A 66 21.78 6.11 -4.43
C ALA A 66 22.84 5.04 -4.15
N LEU A 67 22.49 3.74 -4.21
CA LEU A 67 23.40 2.64 -3.92
C LEU A 67 23.78 1.86 -5.17
N SER A 68 25.02 1.40 -5.20
CA SER A 68 25.47 0.50 -6.26
C SER A 68 24.80 -0.87 -6.15
N ASN A 69 24.66 -1.59 -7.26
CA ASN A 69 24.08 -2.94 -7.25
C ASN A 69 24.88 -3.88 -6.34
N ALA A 70 26.21 -3.78 -6.34
CA ALA A 70 27.10 -4.60 -5.50
C ALA A 70 26.83 -4.42 -4.00
N GLU A 71 26.54 -3.20 -3.55
CA GLU A 71 26.18 -2.93 -2.16
C GLU A 71 24.76 -3.40 -1.83
N LEU A 72 23.83 -3.26 -2.77
CA LEU A 72 22.44 -3.68 -2.59
C LEU A 72 22.32 -5.20 -2.40
N VAL A 73 23.10 -5.99 -3.15
CA VAL A 73 23.02 -7.46 -3.10
C VAL A 73 23.80 -8.08 -1.93
N LYS A 74 24.58 -7.28 -1.19
CA LYS A 74 25.35 -7.75 -0.04
C LYS A 74 24.43 -8.28 1.05
N GLN A 75 24.54 -9.59 1.32
CA GLN A 75 23.75 -10.25 2.34
C GLN A 75 24.41 -10.13 3.72
N PRO A 76 23.65 -9.76 4.77
CA PRO A 76 24.09 -9.93 6.16
C PRO A 76 24.40 -11.39 6.48
N SER A 77 25.28 -11.65 7.45
CA SER A 77 25.66 -13.00 7.87
C SER A 77 24.51 -13.77 8.55
N ASP A 78 23.59 -13.04 9.18
CA ASP A 78 22.44 -13.53 9.96
C ASP A 78 21.13 -13.56 9.15
N VAL A 79 21.22 -13.42 7.82
CA VAL A 79 20.02 -13.34 6.98
C VAL A 79 19.31 -14.71 6.90
N THR A 80 17.98 -14.64 6.93
CA THR A 80 17.06 -15.78 6.92
C THR A 80 16.30 -15.85 5.59
N GLU A 81 15.57 -16.93 5.36
CA GLU A 81 14.67 -17.02 4.21
C GLU A 81 13.43 -16.14 4.37
N CYS A 82 12.80 -15.78 3.25
CA CYS A 82 11.57 -14.99 3.22
C CYS A 82 10.46 -15.71 4.00
N PRO A 83 9.79 -15.06 4.97
CA PRO A 83 8.75 -15.70 5.76
C PRO A 83 7.42 -15.86 5.00
N PHE A 84 7.28 -15.21 3.85
CA PHE A 84 6.08 -15.28 3.03
C PHE A 84 6.22 -16.40 2.01
N SER A 85 5.34 -17.39 2.11
CA SER A 85 5.07 -18.33 1.02
C SER A 85 4.11 -17.69 0.04
N PHE A 86 4.37 -17.88 -1.24
CA PHE A 86 3.44 -17.53 -2.30
C PHE A 86 3.40 -18.69 -3.29
N THR A 87 2.22 -19.28 -3.46
CA THR A 87 1.99 -20.31 -4.47
C THR A 87 1.23 -19.72 -5.65
N GLN A 88 1.33 -20.36 -6.80
CA GLN A 88 0.59 -19.91 -7.99
C GLN A 88 -0.94 -20.00 -7.79
N ASP A 89 -1.39 -20.80 -6.82
CA ASP A 89 -2.80 -20.90 -6.42
C ASP A 89 -3.27 -19.68 -5.62
N ASP A 90 -2.36 -18.96 -4.94
CA ASP A 90 -2.67 -17.68 -4.30
C ASP A 90 -3.01 -16.56 -5.31
N LEU A 91 -2.60 -16.71 -6.58
CA LEU A 91 -3.04 -15.82 -7.68
C LEU A 91 -4.43 -16.17 -8.19
N LYS A 92 -4.94 -17.38 -7.91
CA LYS A 92 -6.27 -17.83 -8.31
C LYS A 92 -7.28 -17.40 -7.24
N SER A 93 -7.38 -16.10 -7.00
CA SER A 93 -8.50 -15.56 -6.22
C SER A 93 -9.76 -15.62 -7.08
N GLU A 94 -10.63 -16.57 -6.77
CA GLU A 94 -12.05 -16.71 -7.14
C GLU A 94 -12.47 -16.08 -8.48
N GLU A 95 -12.30 -16.87 -9.55
CA GLU A 95 -13.18 -16.81 -10.71
C GLU A 95 -14.62 -17.17 -10.29
N GLU A 96 -15.35 -16.30 -9.56
CA GLU A 96 -16.83 -16.30 -9.48
C GLU A 96 -17.45 -15.22 -8.56
N VAL A 97 -16.92 -13.98 -8.53
CA VAL A 97 -17.78 -12.83 -8.17
C VAL A 97 -17.78 -11.85 -9.33
N LYS A 98 -18.78 -12.06 -10.20
CA LYS A 98 -19.36 -11.14 -11.18
C LYS A 98 -18.51 -9.89 -11.43
N SER A 99 -17.86 -9.89 -12.59
CA SER A 99 -17.55 -8.71 -13.39
C SER A 99 -18.34 -7.44 -13.03
N SER A 100 -17.91 -6.70 -12.01
CA SER A 100 -18.06 -5.25 -12.04
C SER A 100 -16.94 -4.72 -12.94
N GLN A 101 -17.09 -5.01 -14.23
CA GLN A 101 -16.42 -4.26 -15.28
C GLN A 101 -16.73 -2.79 -15.00
N PHE A 102 -15.75 -2.03 -14.54
CA PHE A 102 -15.78 -0.58 -14.59
C PHE A 102 -15.62 -0.18 -16.07
N PHE A 103 -16.71 -0.35 -16.82
CA PHE A 103 -16.83 0.11 -18.18
C PHE A 103 -17.09 1.62 -18.11
N TYR A 104 -16.12 2.42 -18.55
CA TYR A 104 -16.35 3.82 -18.88
C TYR A 104 -17.34 3.86 -20.06
N ASP A 105 -18.62 3.90 -19.74
CA ASP A 105 -19.69 3.99 -20.72
C ASP A 105 -19.64 5.37 -21.40
N LEU A 106 -19.03 5.40 -22.58
CA LEU A 106 -18.98 6.57 -23.48
C LEU A 106 -20.17 6.60 -24.46
N THR A 107 -21.30 5.98 -24.13
CA THR A 107 -22.49 6.08 -24.96
C THR A 107 -23.27 7.37 -24.63
N PRO A 108 -23.49 8.29 -25.59
CA PRO A 108 -24.31 9.46 -25.35
C PRO A 108 -25.78 9.03 -25.28
N VAL A 109 -26.34 9.02 -24.06
CA VAL A 109 -27.76 8.75 -23.84
C VAL A 109 -28.58 9.98 -24.27
N PRO A 110 -29.59 9.83 -25.16
CA PRO A 110 -30.43 10.95 -25.55
C PRO A 110 -31.34 11.40 -24.40
N GLU A 111 -31.44 12.71 -24.21
CA GLU A 111 -32.24 13.36 -23.17
C GLU A 111 -33.71 12.91 -23.20
N LYS A 112 -34.19 12.33 -22.09
CA LYS A 112 -35.63 12.26 -21.80
C LYS A 112 -35.95 13.10 -20.58
N LYS A 113 -36.61 14.24 -20.83
CA LYS A 113 -37.32 15.06 -19.84
C LYS A 113 -38.23 14.17 -18.99
N ARG A 114 -37.94 14.03 -17.71
CA ARG A 114 -38.91 13.54 -16.72
C ARG A 114 -39.33 14.69 -15.81
N ARG A 115 -40.65 14.86 -15.79
CA ARG A 115 -41.40 15.90 -15.09
C ARG A 115 -41.26 15.73 -13.57
N HIS A 116 -41.25 16.88 -12.93
CA HIS A 116 -41.32 17.14 -11.50
C HIS A 116 -42.55 16.46 -10.86
N ASP A 117 -42.35 15.74 -9.76
CA ASP A 117 -43.32 15.79 -8.65
C ASP A 117 -42.67 15.51 -7.29
N SER A 118 -43.20 16.25 -6.32
CA SER A 118 -43.10 16.28 -4.84
C SER A 118 -42.78 14.92 -4.18
N GLU A 119 -42.11 14.73 -3.04
CA GLU A 119 -41.86 15.50 -1.82
C GLU A 119 -41.03 14.56 -0.90
N GLY A 120 -40.05 15.04 -0.13
CA GLY A 120 -39.45 14.19 0.92
C GLY A 120 -38.01 14.47 1.35
N ARG A 121 -37.87 15.33 2.37
CA ARG A 121 -36.78 15.33 3.39
C ARG A 121 -35.34 15.55 2.88
N LYS A 122 -35.01 16.83 2.65
CA LYS A 122 -33.64 17.33 2.48
C LYS A 122 -32.83 17.16 3.77
N GLN A 123 -32.16 16.02 3.93
CA GLN A 123 -30.99 15.96 4.82
C GLN A 123 -29.85 16.68 4.12
N ASN A 124 -29.40 17.79 4.70
CA ASN A 124 -28.18 18.49 4.32
C ASN A 124 -26.98 17.56 4.52
N LYS A 125 -26.68 16.70 3.52
CA LYS A 125 -25.37 16.05 3.41
C LYS A 125 -24.38 17.17 3.11
N LYS A 126 -23.74 17.71 4.15
CA LYS A 126 -22.64 18.66 4.01
C LYS A 126 -21.62 18.03 3.07
N LYS A 127 -21.35 18.70 1.94
CA LYS A 127 -20.29 18.26 1.02
C LYS A 127 -18.99 18.18 1.84
N PRO A 128 -18.18 17.13 1.68
CA PRO A 128 -16.89 17.06 2.33
C PRO A 128 -16.06 18.29 1.96
N PRO A 129 -15.27 18.84 2.90
CA PRO A 129 -14.48 20.03 2.66
C PRO A 129 -13.53 19.79 1.50
N VAL A 130 -13.63 20.64 0.48
CA VAL A 130 -12.69 20.64 -0.64
C VAL A 130 -11.38 21.25 -0.13
N PRO A 131 -10.23 20.59 -0.32
CA PRO A 131 -8.95 21.14 0.09
C PRO A 131 -8.71 22.49 -0.59
N GLN A 132 -8.27 23.47 0.18
CA GLN A 132 -7.92 24.80 -0.33
C GLN A 132 -6.50 24.73 -0.92
N GLY A 133 -6.42 24.74 -2.26
CA GLY A 133 -5.16 24.78 -3.02
C GLY A 133 -4.78 23.48 -3.75
N PRO A 134 -3.71 23.53 -4.56
CA PRO A 134 -3.17 22.41 -5.31
C PRO A 134 -2.54 21.37 -4.38
N CYS A 135 -3.34 20.43 -3.88
CA CYS A 135 -2.85 19.34 -3.03
C CYS A 135 -2.69 18.08 -3.88
N TRP A 136 -1.45 17.78 -4.29
CA TRP A 136 -1.13 16.58 -5.06
C TRP A 136 -1.41 15.26 -4.30
N PHE A 137 -1.43 15.28 -2.96
CA PHE A 137 -1.78 14.09 -2.15
C PHE A 137 -3.28 13.90 -1.94
N CYS A 138 -4.09 14.93 -2.15
CA CYS A 138 -5.50 14.89 -1.83
C CYS A 138 -6.26 14.35 -3.04
N LEU A 139 -6.79 13.12 -2.96
CA LEU A 139 -7.67 12.57 -4.02
C LEU A 139 -8.91 13.46 -4.28
N ALA A 140 -9.27 14.31 -3.32
CA ALA A 140 -10.35 15.30 -3.43
C ALA A 140 -9.93 16.60 -4.14
N SER A 141 -8.63 16.85 -4.37
CA SER A 141 -8.17 18.01 -5.11
C SER A 141 -8.46 17.83 -6.61
N PRO A 142 -8.95 18.86 -7.30
CA PRO A 142 -9.17 18.78 -8.75
C PRO A 142 -7.85 18.67 -9.54
N GLU A 143 -6.73 19.07 -8.94
CA GLU A 143 -5.40 19.10 -9.57
C GLU A 143 -4.56 17.85 -9.28
N VAL A 144 -5.15 16.83 -8.65
CA VAL A 144 -4.43 15.58 -8.35
C VAL A 144 -4.17 14.76 -9.62
N GLU A 145 -2.95 14.28 -9.77
CA GLU A 145 -2.53 13.41 -10.88
C GLU A 145 -3.04 11.98 -10.67
N LYS A 146 -4.34 11.78 -10.90
CA LYS A 146 -5.06 10.50 -10.69
C LYS A 146 -4.45 9.35 -11.49
N HIS A 147 -3.79 9.65 -12.60
CA HIS A 147 -3.16 8.67 -13.47
C HIS A 147 -1.96 7.97 -12.83
N LEU A 148 -1.38 8.53 -11.77
CA LEU A 148 -0.30 7.91 -11.01
C LEU A 148 -0.84 6.95 -9.95
N VAL A 149 -2.13 7.01 -9.60
CA VAL A 149 -2.74 6.16 -8.58
C VAL A 149 -2.94 4.75 -9.11
N ILE A 150 -2.28 3.78 -8.47
CA ILE A 150 -2.33 2.36 -8.80
C ILE A 150 -3.51 1.66 -8.10
N SER A 151 -3.77 2.00 -6.83
CA SER A 151 -4.81 1.35 -6.03
C SER A 151 -5.25 2.25 -4.87
N VAL A 152 -6.52 2.17 -4.46
CA VAL A 152 -7.12 2.92 -3.35
C VAL A 152 -7.73 1.94 -2.36
N GLY A 153 -7.35 2.03 -1.09
CA GLY A 153 -7.98 1.36 0.04
C GLY A 153 -8.75 2.34 0.95
N ASP A 154 -9.31 1.83 2.04
CA ASP A 154 -10.20 2.62 2.92
C ASP A 154 -9.52 3.82 3.60
N SER A 155 -8.20 3.74 3.79
CA SER A 155 -7.43 4.74 4.55
C SER A 155 -6.10 5.11 3.89
N PHE A 156 -5.77 4.54 2.73
CA PHE A 156 -4.53 4.79 2.00
C PHE A 156 -4.73 4.57 0.50
N TYR A 157 -3.83 5.07 -0.32
CA TYR A 157 -3.75 4.75 -1.75
C TYR A 157 -2.28 4.62 -2.15
N MET A 158 -2.03 3.92 -3.25
CA MET A 158 -0.70 3.71 -3.82
C MET A 158 -0.59 4.51 -5.11
N ALA A 159 0.52 5.21 -5.31
CA ALA A 159 0.80 5.96 -6.53
C ALA A 159 2.27 5.79 -6.98
N LEU A 160 2.56 6.07 -8.26
CA LEU A 160 3.90 6.11 -8.85
C LEU A 160 4.66 7.38 -8.47
#